data_AF-A0A380EJV9-F1
#
_entry.id   AF-A0A380EJV9-F1
#
_cell.length_a   1.000
_cell.length_b   1.000
_cell.length_c   1.000
_cell.angle_alpha   90.00
_cell.angle_beta   90.00
_cell.angle_gamma   90.00
#
_symmetry.space_group_name_H-M   'P 1'
#
loop_
_entity.id
_entity.type
_entity.pdbx_description
1 polymer ?
#
loop_
_entity_poly.entity_id
_entity_poly.type
_entity_poly.pdbx_seq_one_letter_code
_entity_poly.pdbx_strand_id
1 'polypeptide(L)'
;MKGKKDLAEGVNGKAPEAYPHPIYNNVLPHIDVFLENGYTKEEQKMIDETRKILNAPDLKVTATCARVPVQDSHSVEIDVTLDKETTAEDIKRYLIKMTALF
;
A
#
# COMPACT_ATOMS: atom_id res chain seq x y z
N MET A 1 -17.57 -4.81 6.63
CA MET A 1 -16.82 -5.39 5.50
C MET A 1 -16.20 -6.71 5.93
N LYS A 2 -16.13 -7.71 5.05
CA LYS A 2 -15.71 -9.09 5.39
C LYS A 2 -14.28 -9.16 6.01
N GLY A 3 -13.31 -8.41 5.47
CA GLY A 3 -11.93 -8.42 6.01
C GLY A 3 -11.78 -7.93 7.46
N LYS A 4 -12.59 -6.95 7.90
CA LYS A 4 -12.61 -6.50 9.31
C LYS A 4 -13.13 -7.61 10.24
N LYS A 5 -14.12 -8.38 9.77
CA LYS A 5 -14.68 -9.52 10.49
C LYS A 5 -13.64 -10.65 10.61
N ASP A 6 -12.89 -10.93 9.55
CA ASP A 6 -11.80 -11.91 9.59
C ASP A 6 -10.74 -11.56 10.64
N LEU A 7 -10.38 -10.29 10.79
CA LEU A 7 -9.46 -9.84 11.85
C LEU A 7 -10.08 -9.98 13.25
N ALA A 8 -11.32 -9.51 13.43
CA ALA A 8 -11.99 -9.51 14.73
C ALA A 8 -12.28 -10.93 15.25
N GLU A 9 -12.66 -11.86 14.36
CA GLU A 9 -12.97 -13.24 14.73
C GLU A 9 -11.75 -14.17 14.67
N GLY A 10 -10.67 -13.74 14.00
CA GLY A 10 -9.43 -14.51 13.90
C GLY A 10 -8.77 -14.76 15.26
N VAL A 11 -8.99 -13.89 16.24
CA VAL A 11 -8.56 -14.09 17.65
C VAL A 11 -9.20 -15.34 18.28
N ASN A 12 -10.40 -15.70 17.83
CA ASN A 12 -11.14 -16.88 18.30
C ASN A 12 -10.85 -18.12 17.45
N GLY A 13 -9.88 -18.06 16.53
CA GLY A 13 -9.52 -19.17 15.64
C GLY A 13 -10.53 -19.42 14.51
N LYS A 14 -11.42 -18.47 14.22
CA LYS A 14 -12.37 -18.61 13.12
C LYS A 14 -11.66 -18.53 11.77
N ALA A 15 -12.02 -19.42 10.84
CA ALA A 15 -11.50 -19.41 9.48
C ALA A 15 -11.89 -18.11 8.72
N PRO A 16 -11.01 -17.56 7.87
CA PRO A 16 -11.28 -16.33 7.13
C PRO A 16 -12.35 -16.54 6.04
N GLU A 17 -13.20 -15.53 5.85
CA GLU A 17 -14.24 -15.50 4.80
C GLU A 17 -13.84 -14.60 3.62
N ALA A 18 -12.92 -13.64 3.83
CA ALA A 18 -12.47 -12.67 2.84
C ALA A 18 -11.06 -12.95 2.35
N TYR A 19 -10.14 -13.24 3.27
CA TYR A 19 -8.73 -13.45 2.97
C TYR A 19 -8.41 -14.92 2.71
N PRO A 20 -7.38 -15.22 1.89
CA PRO A 20 -6.98 -16.60 1.62
C PRO A 20 -6.38 -17.31 2.85
N HIS A 21 -5.88 -16.54 3.82
CA HIS A 21 -5.27 -17.03 5.05
C HIS A 21 -5.69 -16.17 6.25
N PRO A 22 -5.61 -16.68 7.49
CA PRO A 22 -5.90 -15.90 8.69
C PRO A 22 -5.02 -14.64 8.79
N ILE A 23 -5.64 -13.49 9.06
CA ILE A 23 -4.96 -12.20 9.18
C ILE A 23 -4.56 -11.87 10.62
N TYR A 24 -5.22 -12.45 11.63
CA TYR A 24 -4.90 -12.22 13.04
C TYR A 24 -3.45 -12.68 13.34
N ASN A 25 -2.62 -11.77 13.86
CA ASN A 25 -1.18 -11.96 14.08
C ASN A 25 -0.40 -12.38 12.83
N ASN A 26 -0.82 -11.95 11.64
CA ASN A 26 -0.19 -12.33 10.38
C ASN A 26 -0.06 -11.14 9.42
N VAL A 27 0.84 -11.25 8.45
CA VAL A 27 1.01 -10.31 7.33
C VAL A 27 0.82 -11.08 6.03
N LEU A 28 -0.10 -10.61 5.19
CA LEU A 28 -0.43 -11.26 3.92
C LEU A 28 0.08 -10.41 2.75
N PRO A 29 1.14 -10.81 2.03
CA PRO A 29 1.64 -10.11 0.84
C PRO A 29 0.76 -10.42 -0.38
N HIS A 30 -0.53 -10.16 -0.26
CA HIS A 30 -1.54 -10.46 -1.27
C HIS A 30 -2.75 -9.55 -1.08
N ILE A 31 -2.90 -8.55 -1.95
CA ILE A 31 -4.06 -7.66 -1.99
C ILE A 31 -4.66 -7.70 -3.39
N ASP A 32 -5.96 -8.00 -3.48
CA ASP A 32 -6.62 -8.35 -4.75
C ASP A 32 -6.00 -9.62 -5.37
N VAL A 33 -6.15 -9.87 -6.67
CA VAL A 33 -5.67 -11.10 -7.33
C VAL A 33 -4.28 -10.92 -7.94
N PHE A 34 -3.53 -12.01 -8.07
CA PHE A 34 -2.29 -12.06 -8.85
C PHE A 34 -2.55 -11.92 -10.36
N LEU A 35 -1.60 -11.28 -11.03
CA LEU A 35 -1.46 -11.17 -12.47
C LEU A 35 -0.41 -12.18 -12.97
N GLU A 36 -0.36 -12.40 -14.28
CA GLU A 36 0.57 -13.35 -14.90
C GLU A 36 2.05 -12.99 -14.68
N ASN A 37 2.36 -11.71 -14.47
CA ASN A 37 3.70 -11.22 -14.22
C ASN A 37 4.17 -11.36 -12.76
N GLY A 38 3.34 -11.93 -11.89
CA GLY A 38 3.65 -12.16 -10.47
C GLY A 38 3.31 -11.00 -9.53
N TYR A 39 2.95 -9.83 -10.05
CA TYR A 39 2.38 -8.75 -9.23
C TYR A 39 0.92 -9.05 -8.89
N THR A 40 0.43 -8.45 -7.81
CA THR A 40 -1.00 -8.33 -7.54
C THR A 40 -1.61 -7.16 -8.29
N LYS A 41 -2.94 -7.17 -8.49
CA LYS A 41 -3.66 -6.04 -9.09
C LYS A 41 -3.48 -4.75 -8.30
N GLU A 42 -3.42 -4.80 -6.97
CA GLU A 42 -3.22 -3.60 -6.17
C GLU A 42 -1.81 -3.00 -6.39
N GLU A 43 -0.78 -3.84 -6.49
CA GLU A 43 0.58 -3.36 -6.79
C GLU A 43 0.67 -2.77 -8.20
N GLN A 44 0.07 -3.42 -9.19
CA GLN A 44 0.02 -2.90 -10.56
C GLN A 44 -0.73 -1.56 -10.62
N LYS A 45 -1.84 -1.45 -9.87
CA LYS A 45 -2.61 -0.21 -9.74
C LYS A 45 -1.77 0.92 -9.12
N MET A 46 -1.02 0.65 -8.05
CA MET A 46 -0.12 1.63 -7.45
C MET A 46 0.91 2.17 -8.47
N ILE A 47 1.44 1.30 -9.33
CA ILE A 47 2.38 1.69 -10.39
C ILE A 47 1.69 2.56 -11.45
N ASP A 48 0.57 2.09 -11.99
CA ASP A 48 -0.11 2.74 -13.13
C ASP A 48 -0.77 4.06 -12.74
N GLU A 49 -1.42 4.11 -11.58
CA GLU A 49 -2.04 5.35 -11.07
C GLU A 49 -0.99 6.40 -10.72
N THR A 50 0.16 6.01 -10.14
CA THR A 50 1.26 6.94 -9.86
C THR A 50 1.77 7.58 -11.15
N ARG A 51 2.04 6.78 -12.19
CA ARG A 51 2.46 7.28 -13.51
C ARG A 51 1.44 8.23 -14.11
N LYS A 52 0.15 7.90 -13.99
CA LYS A 52 -0.95 8.73 -14.52
C LYS A 52 -1.09 10.05 -13.76
N ILE A 53 -1.12 10.02 -12.43
CA ILE A 53 -1.29 11.21 -11.57
C ILE A 53 -0.14 12.19 -11.76
N LEU A 54 1.09 11.68 -11.87
CA LEU A 54 2.28 12.51 -12.08
C LEU A 54 2.54 12.86 -13.55
N ASN A 55 1.68 12.41 -14.47
CA ASN A 55 1.85 12.55 -15.92
C ASN A 55 3.26 12.12 -16.41
N ALA A 56 3.73 11.00 -15.88
CA ALA A 56 5.09 10.47 -16.08
C ALA A 56 5.03 8.98 -16.47
N PRO A 57 4.72 8.64 -17.73
CA PRO A 57 4.50 7.25 -18.17
C PRO A 57 5.74 6.36 -17.99
N ASP A 58 6.94 6.92 -18.13
CA ASP A 58 8.20 6.20 -18.03
C ASP A 58 8.78 6.16 -16.61
N LEU A 59 8.04 6.65 -15.60
CA LEU A 59 8.50 6.64 -14.22
C LEU A 59 8.74 5.20 -13.75
N LYS A 60 9.95 4.96 -13.23
CA LYS A 60 10.32 3.67 -12.63
C LYS A 60 9.72 3.60 -11.24
N VAL A 61 8.67 2.79 -11.11
CA VAL A 61 7.95 2.56 -9.85
C VAL A 61 7.76 1.06 -9.69
N THR A 62 7.95 0.58 -8.47
CA THR A 62 7.50 -0.74 -8.04
C THR A 62 6.73 -0.55 -6.74
N ALA A 63 5.83 -1.47 -6.45
CA ALA A 63 5.09 -1.50 -5.19
C ALA A 63 5.05 -2.94 -4.67
N THR A 64 5.09 -3.08 -3.36
CA THR A 64 4.76 -4.32 -2.65
C THR A 64 3.60 -4.01 -1.72
N CYS A 65 2.52 -4.75 -1.82
CA CYS A 65 1.31 -4.48 -1.05
C CYS A 65 0.99 -5.65 -0.11
N ALA A 66 0.89 -5.37 1.19
CA ALA A 66 0.53 -6.36 2.19
C ALA A 66 -0.67 -5.94 3.05
N ARG A 67 -1.53 -6.91 3.40
CA ARG A 67 -2.51 -6.73 4.48
C ARG A 67 -1.84 -7.03 5.83
N VAL A 68 -2.08 -6.15 6.78
CA VAL A 68 -1.61 -6.21 8.16
C VAL A 68 -2.82 -6.20 9.11
N PRO A 69 -2.69 -6.65 10.37
CA PRO A 69 -3.81 -6.77 11.31
C PRO A 69 -4.18 -5.41 11.92
N VAL A 70 -4.47 -4.42 11.07
CA VAL A 70 -4.90 -3.07 11.43
C VAL A 70 -6.34 -2.88 10.94
N GLN A 71 -7.21 -2.34 11.80
CA GLN A 71 -8.64 -2.21 11.48
C GLN A 71 -8.92 -1.13 10.45
N ASP A 72 -8.23 0.00 10.54
CA ASP A 72 -8.51 1.22 9.79
C ASP A 72 -7.22 1.92 9.37
N SER A 73 -7.30 2.66 8.26
CA SER A 73 -6.19 3.38 7.63
C SER A 73 -5.13 2.47 6.99
N HIS A 74 -4.24 3.11 6.24
CA HIS A 74 -3.09 2.49 5.60
C HIS A 74 -1.81 3.17 6.07
N SER A 75 -0.73 2.42 6.11
CA SER A 75 0.63 2.94 6.25
C SER A 75 1.38 2.63 4.98
N VAL A 76 2.18 3.59 4.52
CA VAL A 76 2.99 3.45 3.32
C VAL A 76 4.41 3.87 3.68
N GLU A 77 5.35 3.01 3.36
CA GLU A 77 6.77 3.30 3.36
C GLU A 77 7.16 3.57 1.90
N ILE A 78 7.91 4.64 1.66
CA ILE A 78 8.23 5.12 0.32
C ILE A 78 9.69 5.53 0.26
N ASP A 79 10.45 4.83 -0.57
CA ASP A 79 11.77 5.22 -1.00
C ASP A 79 11.69 5.96 -2.35
N VAL A 80 12.33 7.13 -2.44
CA VAL A 80 12.37 7.94 -3.66
C VAL A 80 13.79 8.36 -4.00
N THR A 81 14.07 8.44 -5.30
CA THR A 81 15.27 9.10 -5.84
C THR A 81 14.86 10.39 -6.54
N LEU A 82 15.53 11.49 -6.21
CA LEU A 82 15.23 12.81 -6.75
C LEU A 82 16.24 13.20 -7.84
N ASP A 83 15.83 14.10 -8.73
CA ASP A 83 16.68 14.66 -9.79
C ASP A 83 17.75 15.63 -9.25
N LYS A 84 17.51 16.20 -8.06
CA LYS A 84 18.38 17.15 -7.38
C LYS A 84 18.67 16.67 -5.97
N GLU A 85 19.89 16.95 -5.52
CA GLU A 85 20.27 16.72 -4.14
C GLU A 85 19.43 17.58 -3.19
N THR A 86 19.06 17.01 -2.05
CA THR A 86 18.30 17.69 -1.01
C THR A 86 18.56 17.03 0.33
N THR A 87 18.07 17.63 1.41
CA THR A 87 18.13 17.06 2.75
C THR A 87 16.74 16.61 3.22
N ALA A 88 16.69 15.66 4.14
CA ALA A 88 15.43 15.26 4.77
C ALA A 88 14.73 16.44 5.47
N GLU A 89 15.49 17.42 5.96
CA GLU A 89 14.96 18.63 6.57
C GLU A 89 14.27 19.54 5.54
N ASP A 90 14.86 19.72 4.36
CA ASP A 90 14.24 20.49 3.27
C ASP A 90 12.95 19.83 2.80
N ILE A 91 12.95 18.50 2.61
CA ILE A 91 11.75 17.74 2.23
C ILE A 91 10.63 17.97 3.26
N LYS A 92 10.92 17.83 4.56
CA LYS A 92 9.93 18.07 5.63
C LYS A 92 9.35 19.49 5.56
N ARG A 93 10.19 20.50 5.33
CA ARG A 93 9.74 21.90 5.19
C ARG A 93 8.81 22.09 3.99
N TYR A 94 9.07 21.42 2.86
CA TYR A 94 8.17 21.45 1.71
C TYR A 94 6.84 20.76 2.02
N LEU A 95 6.87 19.59 2.65
CA LEU A 95 5.66 18.84 3.01
C LEU A 95 4.77 19.60 4.00
N ILE A 96 5.33 20.31 4.98
CA ILE A 96 4.56 21.14 5.93
C ILE A 96 3.87 22.31 5.23
N LYS A 97 4.49 22.88 4.19
CA LYS A 97 3.93 24.01 3.43
C LYS A 97 2.87 23.58 2.43
N MET A 98 2.84 22.31 2.04
CA MET A 98 1.79 21.79 1.18
C MET A 98 0.46 21.91 1.94
N THR A 99 -0.38 22.85 1.50
CA THR A 99 -1.78 22.84 1.93
C THR A 99 -2.38 21.58 1.33
N ALA A 100 -2.99 20.75 2.17
CA ALA A 100 -3.66 19.57 1.67
C ALA A 100 -4.81 20.02 0.75
N LEU A 101 -4.63 19.79 -0.55
CA LEU A 101 -5.71 19.85 -1.53
C LEU A 101 -6.57 18.61 -1.27
N PHE A 102 -7.53 18.74 -0.37
CA PHE A 102 -8.66 17.81 -0.24
C PHE A 102 -9.90 18.47 -0.82
#